data_AF-A0A1W9MR57-F1
#
_entry.id   AF-A0A1W9MR57-F1
#
_cell.length_a   1.000
_cell.length_b   1.000
_cell.length_c   1.000
_cell.angle_alpha   90.00
_cell.angle_beta   90.00
_cell.angle_gamma   90.00
#
_symmetry.space_group_name_H-M   'P 1'
#
loop_
_entity.id
_entity.type
_entity.pdbx_description
1 polymer ?
#
loop_
_entity_poly.entity_id
_entity_poly.type
_entity_poly.pdbx_seq_one_letter_code
_entity_poly.pdbx_strand_id
1 'polypeptide(L)' 'GADISGTVFNDANGNMTQDSDEPGIPGVTITLTDSSGTETTVTTGSDGTYSFEDVIPGTYTVEETDPAD' A
#
# COMPACT_ATOMS: atom_id res chain seq x y z
N GLY A 1 5.16 -2.80 17.55
CA GLY A 1 3.75 -3.04 17.17
C GLY A 1 3.70 -4.25 16.27
N ALA A 2 2.63 -4.39 15.49
CA ALA A 2 2.66 -5.20 14.27
C ALA A 2 2.87 -4.25 13.08
N ASP A 3 3.23 -4.79 11.93
CA ASP A 3 3.41 -3.99 10.72
C ASP A 3 2.26 -4.24 9.74
N ILE A 4 1.84 -3.19 9.03
CA ILE A 4 0.94 -3.30 7.89
C ILE A 4 1.75 -2.95 6.65
N SER A 5 1.91 -3.89 5.74
CA SER A 5 2.73 -3.74 4.54
C SER A 5 2.07 -4.34 3.32
N GLY A 6 2.46 -3.88 2.14
CA GLY A 6 1.99 -4.41 0.87
C GLY A 6 2.85 -3.94 -0.30
N THR A 7 2.42 -4.31 -1.50
CA THR A 7 3.03 -3.90 -2.76
C THR A 7 1.93 -3.43 -3.70
N VAL A 8 2.11 -2.25 -4.30
CA VAL A 8 1.31 -1.79 -5.43
C VAL A 8 2.01 -2.23 -6.71
N PHE A 9 1.30 -2.92 -7.60
CA PHE A 9 1.85 -3.42 -8.86
C PHE A 9 0.80 -3.40 -9.98
N ASN A 10 1.28 -3.40 -11.22
CA ASN A 10 0.41 -3.46 -12.39
C ASN A 10 -0.01 -4.92 -12.67
N ASP A 11 -1.20 -5.31 -12.23
CA ASP A 11 -1.82 -6.61 -12.53
C ASP A 11 -2.34 -6.65 -13.97
N ALA A 12 -1.43 -6.85 -14.91
CA ALA A 12 -1.71 -6.81 -16.34
C ALA A 12 -2.52 -8.05 -16.80
N ASN A 13 -2.43 -9.15 -16.07
CA ASN A 13 -3.09 -10.40 -16.42
C ASN A 13 -4.36 -10.70 -15.59
N GLY A 14 -4.63 -9.91 -14.55
CA GLY A 14 -5.86 -9.93 -13.76
C GLY A 14 -5.94 -11.07 -12.74
N ASN A 15 -4.80 -11.58 -12.25
CA ASN A 15 -4.75 -12.74 -11.36
C ASN A 15 -4.51 -12.38 -9.88
N MET A 16 -4.40 -11.10 -9.55
CA MET A 16 -4.15 -10.59 -8.19
C MET A 16 -2.85 -11.08 -7.55
N THR A 17 -1.90 -11.57 -8.32
CA THR A 17 -0.59 -12.04 -7.89
C THR A 17 0.46 -11.26 -8.66
N GLN A 18 1.45 -10.70 -7.98
CA GLN A 18 2.53 -10.03 -8.68
C GLN A 18 3.41 -11.06 -9.41
N ASP A 19 3.24 -11.15 -10.72
CA ASP A 19 4.08 -11.98 -11.57
C ASP A 19 5.41 -11.29 -11.91
N SER A 20 6.37 -12.06 -12.43
CA SER A 20 7.74 -11.55 -12.69
C SER A 20 7.82 -10.43 -13.72
N ASP A 21 6.80 -10.32 -14.59
CA ASP A 21 6.64 -9.30 -15.62
C ASP A 21 5.68 -8.16 -15.21
N GLU A 22 5.24 -8.14 -13.95
CA GLU A 22 4.33 -7.14 -13.39
C GLU A 22 5.07 -6.25 -12.38
N PRO A 23 5.69 -5.15 -12.85
CA PRO A 23 6.50 -4.29 -11.99
C PRO A 23 5.64 -3.59 -10.94
N GLY A 24 6.25 -3.35 -9.78
CA GLY A 24 5.67 -2.48 -8.77
C GLY A 24 5.57 -1.03 -9.24
N ILE A 25 4.61 -0.29 -8.70
CA ILE A 25 4.35 1.10 -9.06
C ILE A 25 4.92 2.03 -7.97
N PRO A 26 5.97 2.81 -8.27
CA PRO A 26 6.55 3.73 -7.31
C PRO A 26 5.76 5.03 -7.19
N GLY A 27 5.88 5.71 -6.05
CA GLY A 27 5.29 7.04 -5.89
C GLY A 27 3.79 7.06 -5.56
N VAL A 28 3.17 5.90 -5.34
CA VAL A 28 1.75 5.76 -5.01
C VAL A 28 1.56 6.14 -3.55
N THR A 29 0.57 7.00 -3.27
CA THR A 29 0.25 7.39 -1.88
C THR A 29 -0.68 6.35 -1.27
N ILE A 30 -0.27 5.82 -0.12
CA ILE A 30 -1.05 4.87 0.68
C ILE A 30 -1.44 5.55 1.98
N THR A 31 -2.73 5.55 2.29
CA THR A 31 -3.30 6.10 3.53
C THR A 31 -3.78 4.96 4.41
N LEU A 32 -3.33 4.95 5.67
CA LEU A 32 -3.82 4.09 6.72
C LEU A 32 -4.70 4.91 7.67
N THR A 33 -5.97 4.54 7.78
CA THR A 33 -6.94 5.21 8.65
C THR A 33 -7.35 4.30 9.78
N ASP A 34 -7.19 4.75 11.02
CA ASP A 34 -7.61 3.99 12.21
C ASP A 34 -9.11 4.14 12.52
N SER A 35 -9.60 3.38 13.51
CA SER A 35 -11.01 3.44 13.93
C SER A 35 -11.48 4.78 14.49
N SER A 36 -10.57 5.69 14.83
CA SER A 36 -10.87 7.06 15.28
C SER A 36 -10.91 8.06 14.13
N GLY A 37 -10.54 7.64 12.91
CA GLY A 37 -10.40 8.51 11.75
C GLY A 37 -9.03 9.19 11.67
N THR A 38 -8.04 8.76 12.44
CA THR A 38 -6.68 9.29 12.35
C THR A 38 -5.98 8.66 11.14
N GLU A 39 -5.39 9.50 10.30
CA GLU A 39 -4.73 9.10 9.05
C GLU A 39 -3.21 9.16 9.19
N THR A 40 -2.53 8.18 8.61
CA THR A 40 -1.08 8.17 8.40
C THR A 40 -0.82 7.82 6.94
N THR A 41 0.14 8.49 6.30
CA THR A 41 0.45 8.27 4.88
C THR A 41 1.90 7.82 4.68
N VAL A 42 2.08 6.97 3.68
CA VAL A 42 3.39 6.60 3.13
C VAL A 42 3.32 6.65 1.60
N THR A 43 4.48 6.61 0.97
CA THR A 43 4.60 6.54 -0.50
C THR A 43 5.34 5.26 -0.87
N THR A 44 4.87 4.55 -1.91
CA THR A 44 5.52 3.33 -2.36
C THR A 44 6.95 3.58 -2.83
N GLY A 45 7.85 2.64 -2.50
CA GLY A 45 9.24 2.64 -2.95
C GLY A 45 9.39 2.33 -4.44
N SER A 46 10.64 2.28 -4.92
CA SER A 46 10.95 2.03 -6.34
C SER A 46 10.42 0.69 -6.88
N ASP A 47 10.17 -0.27 -6.00
CA ASP A 47 9.64 -1.61 -6.28
C ASP A 47 8.14 -1.75 -5.95
N GLY A 48 7.46 -0.64 -5.65
CA GLY A 48 6.03 -0.62 -5.29
C GLY A 48 5.73 -0.97 -3.84
N THR A 49 6.73 -1.28 -3.01
CA THR A 49 6.51 -1.69 -1.62
C THR A 49 6.17 -0.51 -0.71
N TYR A 50 5.36 -0.76 0.31
CA TYR A 50 5.08 0.18 1.41
C TYR A 50 4.96 -0.55 2.75
N SER A 51 5.20 0.18 3.84
CA SER A 51 5.03 -0.33 5.21
C SER A 51 4.67 0.77 6.20
N PHE A 52 3.73 0.46 7.09
CA PHE A 52 3.48 1.16 8.35
C PHE A 52 4.05 0.30 9.48
N GLU A 53 5.06 0.82 10.16
CA GLU A 53 5.72 0.12 11.27
C GLU A 53 5.04 0.43 12.61
N ASP A 54 5.19 -0.46 13.57
CA ASP A 54 4.76 -0.25 14.96
C ASP A 54 3.27 0.05 15.16
N VAL A 55 2.41 -0.45 14.26
CA VAL A 55 0.97 -0.29 14.32
C VAL A 55 0.41 -0.97 15.58
N ILE A 56 -0.41 -0.21 16.31
CA ILE A 56 -1.11 -0.69 17.49
C ILE A 56 -2.23 -1.64 17.05
N PRO A 57 -2.50 -2.75 17.76
CA PRO A 57 -3.62 -3.63 17.41
C PRO A 57 -4.95 -2.88 17.35
N GLY A 58 -5.67 -3.03 16.24
CA GLY A 58 -6.92 -2.35 15.97
C GLY A 58 -7.47 -2.67 14.58
N THR A 59 -8.59 -2.03 14.24
CA THR A 59 -9.15 -2.08 12.88
C THR A 59 -8.69 -0.86 12.12
N TYR A 60 -8.25 -1.08 10.89
CA TYR A 60 -7.76 -0.05 10.00
C TYR A 60 -8.36 -0.22 8.60
N THR A 61 -8.45 0.89 7.87
CA THR A 61 -8.70 0.93 6.44
C THR A 61 -7.40 1.33 5.74
N VAL A 62 -7.07 0.65 4.65
CA VAL A 62 -5.98 1.03 3.75
C VAL A 62 -6.61 1.57 2.47
N GLU A 63 -6.22 2.77 2.07
CA GLU A 63 -6.63 3.40 0.82
C GLU A 63 -5.40 3.68 -0.04
N GLU A 64 -5.49 3.29 -1.31
CA GLU A 64 -4.51 3.61 -2.34
C GLU A 64 -5.04 4.76 -3.19
N THR A 65 -4.21 5.75 -3.48
CA THR A 65 -4.53 6.81 -4.44
C THR A 65 -3.76 6.57 -5.75
N ASP A 66 -4.50 6.19 -6.79
CA ASP A 66 -3.94 6.02 -8.13
C ASP A 66 -3.19 7.29 -8.59
N PRO A 67 -2.00 7.16 -9.18
CA PRO A 67 -1.35 8.27 -9.83
C PRO A 67 -2.23 8.79 -10.98
N ALA A 68 -2.18 10.10 -11.23
CA ALA A 68 -2.83 10.67 -12.40
C ALA A 68 -2.20 10.09 -13.68
N ASP A 69 -3.05 9.72 -14.65
CA ASP A 69 -2.66 9.30 -16.01
C ASP A 69 -1.76 10.33 -16.73
#